data_AF-A0A3D5F4A3-F1
#
_entry.id   AF-A0A3D5F4A3-F1
#
_cell.length_a   1.000
_cell.length_b   1.000
_cell.length_c   1.000
_cell.angle_alpha   90.00
_cell.angle_beta   90.00
_cell.angle_gamma   90.00
#
_symmetry.space_group_name_H-M   'P 1'
#
loop_
_entity.id
_entity.type
_entity.pdbx_description
1 polymer ?
#
loop_
_entity_poly.entity_id
_entity_poly.type
_entity_poly.pdbx_seq_one_letter_code
_entity_poly.pdbx_strand_id
1 'polypeptide(L)'
;MPNSSLPVTILMADDDEDDRLLALDALKEGRVLNNLYCVEDGIELLEYLRREGKFADPATSPRPSLILLDLNMPRMDGREALQHIKADPNLR
;
A
#
# COMPACT_ATOMS: atom_id res chain seq x y z
N MET A 1 -10.67 13.32 -25.97
CA MET A 1 -10.67 11.92 -25.49
C MET A 1 -10.53 11.98 -23.98
N PRO A 2 -11.47 11.47 -23.17
CA PRO A 2 -11.18 11.31 -21.75
C PRO A 2 -10.05 10.29 -21.63
N ASN A 3 -8.95 10.66 -20.98
CA ASN A 3 -7.88 9.71 -20.66
C ASN A 3 -8.50 8.63 -19.78
N SER A 4 -8.71 7.44 -20.33
CA SER A 4 -9.11 6.23 -19.60
C SER A 4 -7.92 5.70 -18.81
N SER A 5 -7.34 6.52 -17.92
CA SER A 5 -6.38 6.07 -16.94
C SER A 5 -7.14 5.26 -15.89
N LEU A 6 -6.96 3.94 -15.93
CA LEU A 6 -7.46 3.04 -14.89
C LEU A 6 -7.10 3.60 -13.50
N PRO A 7 -8.02 3.53 -12.52
CA PRO A 7 -7.74 4.02 -11.18
C PRO A 7 -6.50 3.31 -10.63
N VAL A 8 -5.52 4.08 -10.17
CA VAL A 8 -4.27 3.54 -9.63
C VAL A 8 -4.57 3.07 -8.21
N THR A 9 -4.32 1.79 -7.93
CA THR A 9 -4.36 1.27 -6.56
C THR A 9 -3.07 1.66 -5.85
N ILE A 10 -3.21 2.41 -4.76
CA ILE A 10 -2.11 2.82 -3.88
C ILE A 10 -2.22 2.00 -2.60
N LEU A 11 -1.12 1.39 -2.16
CA LEU A 11 -1.01 0.77 -0.86
C LEU A 11 -0.09 1.63 0.02
N MET A 12 -0.56 2.05 1.18
CA MET A 12 0.21 2.79 2.18
C MET A 12 0.50 1.91 3.39
N ALA A 13 1.76 1.82 3.78
CA ALA A 13 2.22 1.14 4.98
C ALA A 13 2.74 2.18 5.96
N ASP A 14 1.96 2.42 7.01
CA ASP A 14 2.19 3.46 8.00
C ASP A 14 1.48 3.05 9.30
N ASP A 15 2.17 3.08 10.45
CA ASP A 15 1.60 2.70 11.73
C ASP A 15 0.80 3.84 12.39
N ASP A 16 0.97 5.08 11.94
CA ASP A 16 0.24 6.25 12.44
C ASP A 16 -1.10 6.44 11.71
N GLU A 17 -2.21 6.41 12.44
CA GLU A 17 -3.55 6.59 11.88
C GLU A 17 -3.78 8.01 11.33
N ASP A 18 -3.23 9.02 11.98
CA ASP A 18 -3.42 10.41 11.59
C ASP A 18 -2.73 10.69 10.25
N ASP A 19 -1.53 10.13 10.04
CA ASP A 19 -0.80 10.24 8.77
C ASP A 19 -1.55 9.55 7.62
N ARG A 20 -2.14 8.37 7.88
CA ARG A 20 -2.99 7.68 6.90
C ARG A 20 -4.24 8.48 6.53
N LEU A 21 -4.89 9.09 7.53
CA LEU A 21 -6.07 9.95 7.30
C LEU A 21 -5.69 11.19 6.50
N LEU A 22 -4.56 11.83 6.84
CA LEU A 22 -4.05 13.00 6.12
C LEU A 22 -3.74 12.66 4.65
N ALA A 23 -3.10 11.52 4.39
CA ALA A 23 -2.82 11.05 3.04
C ALA A 23 -4.10 10.76 2.25
N LEU A 24 -5.09 10.14 2.90
CA LEU A 24 -6.40 9.88 2.28
C LEU A 24 -7.09 11.19 1.87
N ASP A 25 -7.08 12.20 2.73
CA ASP A 25 -7.71 13.49 2.44
C ASP A 25 -6.95 14.25 1.34
N ALA A 26 -5.62 14.24 1.36
CA ALA A 26 -4.81 14.82 0.29
C ALA A 26 -5.10 14.17 -1.09
N LEU A 27 -5.28 12.85 -1.15
CA LEU A 27 -5.65 12.15 -2.38
C LEU A 27 -7.06 12.52 -2.87
N LYS A 28 -8.02 12.65 -1.95
CA LYS A 28 -9.39 13.10 -2.29
C LYS A 28 -9.38 14.52 -2.85
N GLU A 29 -8.63 15.43 -2.24
CA GLU A 29 -8.51 16.82 -2.70
C GLU A 29 -7.87 16.92 -4.08
N GLY A 30 -6.90 16.04 -4.38
CA GLY A 30 -6.27 15.92 -5.70
C GLY A 30 -7.21 15.45 -6.82
N ARG A 31 -8.47 15.10 -6.51
CA ARG A 31 -9.46 14.50 -7.44
C ARG A 31 -8.94 13.26 -8.17
N VAL A 32 -8.03 12.54 -7.54
CA VAL A 32 -7.49 11.31 -8.10
C VAL A 32 -8.44 10.18 -7.72
N LEU A 33 -9.04 9.50 -8.70
CA LEU A 33 -9.94 8.35 -8.47
C LEU A 33 -9.19 7.09 -8.00
N ASN A 34 -8.09 7.27 -7.30
CA ASN A 34 -7.22 6.19 -6.87
C ASN A 34 -7.79 5.53 -5.61
N ASN A 35 -7.73 4.21 -5.57
CA ASN A 35 -8.09 3.47 -4.37
C ASN A 35 -6.87 3.43 -3.45
N LEU A 36 -6.99 4.04 -2.27
CA LEU A 36 -5.97 3.94 -1.22
C LEU A 36 -6.33 2.79 -0.27
N TYR A 37 -5.41 1.85 -0.12
CA TYR A 37 -5.43 0.80 0.89
C TYR A 37 -4.33 1.07 1.90
N CYS A 38 -4.59 0.73 3.15
CA CYS A 38 -3.67 0.98 4.25
C CYS A 38 -3.35 -0.31 4.99
N VAL A 39 -2.10 -0.45 5.42
CA VAL A 39 -1.60 -1.50 6.33
C VAL A 39 -0.77 -0.83 7.42
N GLU A 40 -0.74 -1.45 8.60
CA GLU A 40 -0.18 -0.84 9.81
C GLU A 40 1.30 -1.19 10.04
N ASP A 41 1.82 -2.21 9.36
CA ASP A 41 3.21 -2.63 9.52
C ASP A 41 3.76 -3.37 8.29
N GLY A 42 5.05 -3.71 8.35
CA GLY A 42 5.75 -4.42 7.28
C GLY A 42 5.36 -5.89 7.11
N ILE A 43 4.81 -6.57 8.12
CA ILE A 43 4.29 -7.94 8.00
C ILE A 43 3.01 -7.87 7.19
N GLU A 44 2.08 -7.00 7.57
CA GLU A 44 0.82 -6.82 6.84
C GLU A 44 1.07 -6.37 5.39
N LEU A 45 2.08 -5.53 5.16
CA LEU A 45 2.52 -5.19 3.81
C LEU A 45 2.95 -6.43 3.01
N LEU A 46 3.77 -7.31 3.59
CA LEU A 46 4.21 -8.52 2.90
C LEU A 46 3.05 -9.51 2.68
N GLU A 47 2.18 -9.70 3.67
CA GLU A 47 0.98 -10.52 3.55
C GLU A 47 0.04 -9.98 2.46
N TYR A 48 -0.13 -8.66 2.38
CA TYR A 48 -0.92 -8.01 1.32
C TYR A 48 -0.34 -8.30 -0.05
N LEU A 49 0.97 -8.10 -0.22
CA LEU A 49 1.65 -8.29 -1.51
C LEU A 49 1.67 -9.75 -1.95
N ARG A 50 1.79 -10.69 -1.01
CA ARG A 50 1.74 -12.14 -1.24
C ARG A 50 0.32 -12.69 -1.35
N ARG A 51 -0.70 -11.90 -1.01
CA ARG A 51 -2.12 -12.31 -0.92
C ARG A 51 -2.31 -13.45 0.07
N GLU A 52 -1.75 -13.28 1.25
CA GLU A 52 -1.82 -14.24 2.35
C GLU A 52 -2.78 -13.75 3.44
N GLY A 53 -3.23 -14.69 4.29
CA GLY A 53 -4.07 -14.37 5.44
C GLY A 53 -5.35 -13.61 5.08
N LYS A 54 -5.52 -12.44 5.70
CA LYS A 54 -6.69 -11.57 5.50
C LYS A 54 -6.75 -10.89 4.13
N PHE A 55 -5.67 -10.95 3.35
CA PHE A 55 -5.53 -10.32 2.04
C PHE A 55 -5.63 -11.30 0.86
N ALA A 56 -6.09 -12.52 1.11
CA ALA A 56 -6.20 -13.56 0.08
C ALA A 56 -7.22 -13.24 -1.02
N ASP A 57 -8.24 -12.42 -0.73
CA ASP A 57 -9.27 -12.02 -1.69
C ASP A 57 -8.82 -10.81 -2.53
N PRO A 58 -8.62 -10.95 -3.86
CA PRO A 58 -8.20 -9.85 -4.72
C PRO A 58 -9.26 -8.75 -4.89
N ALA A 59 -10.53 -9.04 -4.58
CA ALA A 59 -11.60 -8.04 -4.65
C ALA A 59 -11.50 -7.03 -3.50
N THR A 60 -11.04 -7.47 -2.33
CA THR A 60 -10.82 -6.62 -1.16
C THR A 60 -9.38 -6.12 -1.07
N SER A 61 -8.43 -6.87 -1.64
CA SER A 61 -6.99 -6.59 -1.60
C SER A 61 -6.40 -6.60 -3.02
N PRO A 62 -6.76 -5.63 -3.88
CA PRO A 62 -6.26 -5.56 -5.24
C PRO A 62 -4.75 -5.33 -5.26
N ARG A 63 -4.07 -5.84 -6.30
CA ARG A 63 -2.61 -5.66 -6.41
C ARG A 63 -2.28 -4.17 -6.55
N PRO A 64 -1.41 -3.60 -5.71
CA PRO A 64 -1.10 -2.20 -5.77
C PRO A 64 -0.22 -1.90 -6.99
N SER A 65 -0.41 -0.72 -7.56
CA SER A 65 0.44 -0.15 -8.61
C SER A 65 1.49 0.80 -8.05
N LEU A 66 1.24 1.34 -6.85
CA LEU A 66 2.16 2.19 -6.10
C LEU A 66 2.13 1.78 -4.63
N ILE A 67 3.30 1.72 -4.00
CA ILE A 67 3.43 1.48 -2.56
C ILE A 67 4.05 2.73 -1.93
N LEU A 68 3.36 3.31 -0.95
CA LEU A 68 3.87 4.34 -0.06
C LEU A 68 4.29 3.65 1.23
N LEU A 69 5.58 3.64 1.51
CA LEU A 69 6.13 2.95 2.68
C LEU A 69 6.77 3.99 3.57
N ASP A 70 6.27 4.15 4.79
CA ASP A 70 6.98 4.90 5.81
C ASP A 70 8.22 4.12 6.26
N LEU A 71 9.35 4.83 6.37
CA LEU A 71 10.62 4.28 6.82
C LEU A 71 10.87 4.54 8.31
N ASN A 72 10.01 5.33 8.96
CA ASN A 72 10.16 5.73 10.36
C ASN A 72 9.27 4.95 11.33
N MET A 73 8.52 3.95 10.86
CA MET A 73 7.69 3.07 11.69
C MET A 73 8.48 2.46 12.87
N PRO A 74 8.11 2.73 14.14
CA PRO A 74 8.81 2.25 15.34
C PRO A 74 8.61 0.76 15.66
N ARG A 75 7.60 0.10 15.09
CA ARG A 75 7.23 -1.29 15.45
C ARG A 75 7.79 -2.38 14.54
N MET A 76 8.07 -2.10 13.27
CA MET A 76 8.65 -3.09 12.36
C MET A 76 9.44 -2.43 11.23
N ASP A 77 10.61 -3.00 10.93
CA ASP A 77 11.61 -2.40 10.07
C ASP A 77 11.11 -2.33 8.61
N GLY A 78 10.55 -1.18 8.20
CA GLY A 78 10.13 -0.93 6.81
C GLY A 78 11.25 -1.20 5.81
N ARG A 79 12.51 -1.12 6.24
CA ARG A 79 13.67 -1.50 5.42
C ARG A 79 13.77 -3.02 5.21
N GLU A 80 13.47 -3.84 6.22
CA GLU A 80 13.40 -5.30 6.05
C GLU A 80 12.27 -5.67 5.10
N ALA A 81 11.08 -5.07 5.24
CA ALA A 81 9.98 -5.27 4.30
C ALA A 81 10.41 -4.93 2.85
N LEU A 82 11.09 -3.79 2.66
CA LEU A 82 11.61 -3.41 1.35
C LEU A 82 12.67 -4.39 0.83
N GLN A 83 13.54 -4.94 1.70
CA GLN A 83 14.50 -5.98 1.31
C GLN A 83 13.78 -7.25 0.84
N HIS A 84 12.76 -7.71 1.57
CA HIS A 84 11.95 -8.87 1.19
C HIS A 84 11.22 -8.64 -0.14
N ILE A 85 10.62 -7.48 -0.35
CA ILE A 85 9.96 -7.12 -1.61
C ILE A 85 10.97 -7.13 -2.77
N LYS A 86 12.17 -6.56 -2.57
CA LYS A 86 13.22 -6.53 -3.60
C LYS A 86 13.84 -7.89 -3.89
N ALA A 87 13.89 -8.76 -2.89
CA ALA A 87 14.42 -10.11 -3.00
C ALA A 87 13.43 -11.08 -3.67
N ASP A 88 12.13 -10.80 -3.61
CA ASP A 88 11.09 -11.61 -4.23
C ASP A 88 10.90 -11.25 -5.71
N PRO A 89 11.25 -12.15 -6.66
CA PRO A 89 11.09 -11.89 -8.09
C PRO A 89 9.62 -11.79 -8.53
N ASN A 90 8.65 -12.24 -7.73
CA ASN A 90 7.22 -12.13 -8.04
C ASN A 90 6.61 -10.79 -7.57
N LEU A 91 7.35 -10.02 -6.79
CA LEU A 91 6.95 -8.70 -6.28
C LEU A 91 7.70 -7.54 -6.97
N ARG A 92 8.62 -7.85 -7.89
CA ARG A 92 9.28 -6.88 -8.79
C ARG A 92 8.49 -6.60 -10.06
#